data_AF-A0A3N5GYM6-F1
#
_entry.id   AF-A0A3N5GYM6-F1
#
_cell.length_a   1.000
_cell.length_b   1.000
_cell.length_c   1.000
_cell.angle_alpha   90.00
_cell.angle_beta   90.00
_cell.angle_gamma   90.00
#
_symmetry.space_group_name_H-M   'P 1'
#
loop_
_entity.id
_entity.type
_entity.pdbx_description
1 polymer ?
#
loop_
_entity_poly.entity_id
_entity_poly.type
_entity_poly.pdbx_seq_one_letter_code
_entity_poly.pdbx_strand_id
1 'polypeptide(L)'
;MTSTLWLIVLAGALSIVYGIVTTRSLMAADAGTARMQEISAAVREGAQAYLNRQYTTIAIVGVVIFVLAWLLLGVWSAIGFA
;
A
#
# COMPACT_ATOMS: atom_id res chain seq x y z
N MET A 1 -17.71 -24.91 4.84
CA MET A 1 -17.24 -23.62 5.41
C MET A 1 -15.71 -23.53 5.41
N THR A 2 -14.97 -24.54 5.85
CA THR A 2 -13.49 -24.48 5.92
C THR A 2 -12.81 -24.30 4.55
N SER A 3 -13.24 -25.02 3.51
CA SER A 3 -12.66 -24.89 2.17
C SER A 3 -12.83 -23.50 1.57
N THR A 4 -13.95 -22.82 1.87
CA THR A 4 -14.22 -21.45 1.41
C THR A 4 -13.24 -20.44 2.01
N LEU A 5 -12.88 -20.58 3.29
CA LEU A 5 -11.90 -19.68 3.94
C LEU A 5 -10.51 -19.82 3.31
N TRP A 6 -10.09 -21.04 3.02
CA TRP A 6 -8.81 -21.28 2.35
C TRP A 6 -8.77 -20.70 0.93
N LEU A 7 -9.89 -20.73 0.20
CA LEU A 7 -9.99 -20.08 -1.12
C LEU A 7 -9.84 -18.56 -1.03
N ILE A 8 -10.40 -17.92 0.02
CA ILE A 8 -10.26 -16.47 0.24
C ILE A 8 -8.79 -16.11 0.52
N VAL A 9 -8.12 -16.87 1.39
CA VAL A 9 -6.69 -16.67 1.68
C VAL A 9 -5.85 -16.85 0.41
N LEU A 10 -6.14 -17.88 -0.38
CA LEU A 10 -5.45 -18.13 -1.65
C LEU A 10 -5.65 -16.99 -2.64
N ALA A 11 -6.87 -16.44 -2.74
CA ALA A 11 -7.15 -15.30 -3.61
C ALA A 11 -6.35 -14.06 -3.19
N GLY A 12 -6.23 -13.79 -1.89
CA GLY A 12 -5.37 -12.73 -1.36
C GLY A 12 -3.89 -12.94 -1.67
N ALA A 13 -3.39 -14.18 -1.57
CA ALA A 13 -2.01 -14.49 -1.95
C ALA A 13 -1.76 -14.30 -3.45
N LEU A 14 -2.71 -14.73 -4.30
CA LEU A 14 -2.61 -14.60 -5.75
C LEU A 14 -2.65 -13.13 -6.21
N SER A 15 -3.39 -12.25 -5.53
CA SER A 15 -3.41 -10.82 -5.87
C SER A 15 -2.05 -10.17 -5.63
N ILE A 16 -1.34 -10.55 -4.55
CA ILE A 16 0.02 -10.09 -4.27
C ILE A 16 0.98 -10.59 -5.36
N VAL A 17 0.90 -11.86 -5.73
CA VAL A 17 1.72 -12.43 -6.81
C VAL A 17 1.50 -11.68 -8.12
N TYR A 18 0.24 -11.41 -8.47
CA TYR A 18 -0.10 -10.65 -9.67
C TYR A 18 0.48 -9.22 -9.63
N GLY A 19 0.37 -8.53 -8.49
CA GLY A 19 0.99 -7.22 -8.29
C GLY A 19 2.50 -7.25 -8.51
N ILE A 20 3.21 -8.22 -7.91
CA ILE A 20 4.66 -8.38 -8.05
C ILE A 20 5.05 -8.63 -9.52
N VAL A 21 4.36 -9.55 -10.21
CA VAL A 21 4.67 -9.88 -11.61
C VAL A 21 4.44 -8.67 -12.51
N THR A 22 3.33 -7.94 -12.31
CA THR A 22 2.99 -6.75 -13.10
C THR A 22 3.97 -5.60 -12.85
N THR A 23 4.34 -5.33 -11.60
CA THR A 23 5.33 -4.29 -11.30
C THR A 23 6.69 -4.63 -11.92
N ARG A 24 7.13 -5.90 -11.84
CA ARG A 24 8.40 -6.33 -12.44
C ARG A 24 8.38 -6.22 -13.96
N SER A 25 7.29 -6.60 -14.62
CA SER A 25 7.20 -6.50 -16.09
C SER A 25 7.23 -5.03 -16.54
N LEU A 26 6.57 -4.13 -15.82
CA LEU A 26 6.60 -2.69 -16.10
C LEU A 26 7.99 -2.08 -15.89
N MET A 27 8.68 -2.47 -14.81
CA MET A 27 10.04 -1.97 -14.54
C MET A 27 11.09 -2.51 -15.51
N ALA A 28 10.85 -3.66 -16.15
CA ALA A 28 11.72 -4.22 -17.16
C ALA A 28 11.48 -3.64 -18.57
N ALA A 29 10.39 -2.89 -18.77
CA ALA A 29 10.10 -2.23 -20.02
C ALA A 29 11.07 -1.06 -20.26
N ASP A 30 11.26 -0.70 -21.53
CA ASP A 30 12.11 0.44 -21.90
C ASP A 30 11.56 1.74 -21.31
N ALA A 31 12.44 2.49 -20.63
CA ALA A 31 12.13 3.78 -20.03
C ALA A 31 11.97 4.90 -21.08
N GLY A 32 12.32 4.63 -22.33
CA GLY A 32 12.19 5.55 -23.45
C GLY A 32 13.30 6.59 -23.50
N THR A 33 13.04 7.71 -24.18
CA THR A 33 14.04 8.75 -24.43
C THR A 33 14.50 9.47 -23.16
N ALA A 34 15.69 10.09 -23.18
CA ALA A 34 16.20 10.90 -22.07
C ALA A 34 15.18 11.96 -21.59
N ARG A 35 14.47 12.60 -22.53
CA ARG A 35 13.44 13.58 -22.19
C ARG A 35 12.25 12.97 -21.45
N MET A 36 11.83 11.75 -21.81
CA MET A 36 10.77 11.02 -21.09
C MET A 36 11.22 10.66 -19.67
N GLN A 37 12.48 10.24 -19.51
CA GLN A 37 13.06 9.91 -18.20
C GLN A 37 13.15 11.14 -17.29
N GLU A 38 13.57 12.31 -17.81
CA GLU A 38 13.58 13.58 -17.06
C GLU A 38 12.20 13.96 -16.54
N ILE A 39 11.18 13.90 -17.40
CA ILE A 39 9.79 14.25 -17.03
C ILE A 39 9.27 13.27 -15.98
N SER A 40 9.47 11.97 -16.19
CA SER A 40 9.01 10.95 -15.24
C SER A 40 9.69 11.07 -13.88
N ALA A 41 10.97 11.47 -13.83
CA ALA A 41 11.68 11.75 -12.58
C ALA A 41 11.04 12.93 -11.81
N ALA A 42 10.76 14.04 -12.50
CA ALA A 42 10.10 15.19 -11.87
C ALA A 42 8.68 14.85 -11.38
N VAL A 43 7.92 14.06 -12.16
CA VAL A 43 6.60 13.56 -11.73
C VAL A 43 6.72 12.66 -10.50
N ARG A 44 7.70 11.76 -10.48
CA ARG A 44 7.95 10.86 -9.35
C ARG A 44 8.33 11.63 -8.08
N GLU A 45 9.17 12.65 -8.19
CA GLU A 45 9.54 13.51 -7.06
C GLU A 45 8.32 14.22 -6.47
N GLY A 46 7.50 14.85 -7.32
CA GLY A 46 6.27 15.51 -6.90
C GLY A 46 5.27 14.55 -6.26
N ALA A 47 5.08 13.37 -6.87
CA ALA A 47 4.21 12.33 -6.34
C ALA A 47 4.69 11.84 -4.96
N GLN A 48 6.00 11.61 -4.79
CA GLN A 48 6.56 11.19 -3.51
C GLN A 48 6.38 12.26 -2.43
N ALA A 49 6.61 13.54 -2.76
CA ALA A 49 6.40 14.64 -1.83
C ALA A 49 4.94 14.76 -1.39
N TYR A 50 3.99 14.60 -2.32
CA TYR A 50 2.55 14.58 -2.02
C TYR A 50 2.17 13.39 -1.13
N LEU A 51 2.56 12.17 -1.53
CA LEU A 51 2.26 10.94 -0.79
C LEU A 51 2.86 10.99 0.61
N ASN A 52 4.09 11.49 0.77
CA ASN A 52 4.70 11.64 2.09
C ASN A 52 3.86 12.54 3.01
N ARG A 53 3.41 13.70 2.51
CA ARG A 53 2.53 14.60 3.29
C ARG A 53 1.18 13.96 3.61
N GLN A 54 0.59 13.26 2.63
CA GLN A 54 -0.69 12.58 2.78
C GLN A 54 -0.60 11.46 3.81
N TYR A 55 0.34 10.52 3.65
CA TYR A 55 0.53 9.40 4.56
C TYR A 55 0.94 9.85 5.95
N THR A 56 1.75 10.90 6.09
CA THR A 56 2.09 11.44 7.43
C THR A 56 0.84 11.93 8.15
N THR A 57 -0.03 12.67 7.45
CA THR A 57 -1.28 13.17 8.03
C THR A 57 -2.22 12.03 8.38
N ILE A 58 -2.37 11.05 7.49
CA ILE A 58 -3.18 9.85 7.73
C ILE A 58 -2.63 9.05 8.92
N ALA A 59 -1.31 8.89 9.03
CA ALA A 59 -0.68 8.16 10.12
C ALA A 59 -0.94 8.82 11.48
N ILE A 60 -0.89 10.15 11.57
CA ILE A 60 -1.21 10.89 12.80
C ILE A 60 -2.66 10.60 13.22
N VAL A 61 -3.61 10.66 12.29
CA VAL A 61 -5.02 10.33 12.56
C VAL A 61 -5.17 8.85 12.94
N GLY A 62 -4.47 7.95 12.26
CA GLY A 62 -4.44 6.52 12.53
C GLY A 62 -3.97 6.21 13.95
N VAL A 63 -2.92 6.88 14.45
CA VAL A 63 -2.45 6.73 15.84
C VAL A 63 -3.52 7.12 16.85
N VAL A 64 -4.23 8.23 16.61
CA VAL A 64 -5.33 8.66 17.49
C VAL A 64 -6.44 7.60 17.51
N ILE A 65 -6.86 7.10 16.35
CA ILE A 65 -7.89 6.06 16.26
C ILE A 65 -7.43 4.75 16.92
N PHE A 66 -6.16 4.36 16.74
CA PHE A 66 -5.58 3.19 17.37
C PHE A 66 -5.66 3.26 18.91
N VAL A 67 -5.28 4.41 19.50
CA VAL A 67 -5.38 4.62 20.96
C VAL A 67 -6.83 4.54 21.43
N LEU A 68 -7.76 5.15 20.70
CA LEU A 68 -9.19 5.07 21.02
C LEU A 68 -9.72 3.64 20.92
N ALA A 69 -9.36 2.90 19.87
CA ALA A 69 -9.74 1.51 19.69
C ALA A 69 -9.18 0.63 20.82
N TRP A 70 -7.95 0.87 21.28
CA TRP A 70 -7.39 0.16 22.42
C TRP A 70 -8.20 0.45 23.68
N LEU A 71 -8.38 1.72 24.04
CA LEU A 71 -9.04 2.10 25.30
C LEU A 71 -10.51 1.68 25.35
N LEU A 72 -11.22 1.70 24.21
CA LEU A 72 -12.66 1.44 24.16
C LEU A 72 -13.03 0.00 23.79
N LEU A 73 -12.23 -0.69 22.98
CA LEU A 73 -12.55 -2.01 22.42
C LEU A 73 -11.51 -3.10 22.77
N GLY A 74 -10.35 -2.72 23.31
CA GLY A 74 -9.29 -3.63 23.72
C GLY A 74 -8.20 -3.83 22.67
N VAL A 75 -7.14 -4.53 23.10
CA VAL A 75 -5.88 -4.64 22.34
C VAL A 75 -6.04 -5.35 20.99
N TRP A 76 -6.90 -6.37 20.90
CA TRP A 76 -7.08 -7.14 19.67
C TRP A 76 -7.76 -6.33 18.57
N SER A 77 -8.76 -5.52 18.92
CA SER A 77 -9.42 -4.62 17.97
C SER A 77 -8.50 -3.50 17.50
N ALA A 78 -7.66 -2.96 18.40
CA ALA A 78 -6.66 -1.96 18.05
C ALA A 78 -5.61 -2.52 17.07
N ILE A 79 -5.08 -3.72 17.35
CA ILE A 79 -4.12 -4.40 16.46
C ILE A 79 -4.76 -4.74 15.11
N GLY A 80 -6.02 -5.17 15.09
CA GLY A 80 -6.72 -5.44 13.83
C GLY A 80 -7.01 -4.21 12.97
N PHE A 81 -7.00 -3.01 13.57
CA PHE A 81 -7.14 -1.73 12.86
C PHE A 81 -5.81 -1.23 12.26
N ALA A 82 -4.69 -1.44 12.96
CA ALA A 82 -3.36 -0.96 12.58
C ALA A 82 -2.78 -1.73 11.39
#